data_AF-A0A1M5MMG3-F1
#
_entry.id   AF-A0A1M5MMG3-F1
#
_cell.length_a   1.000
_cell.length_b   1.000
_cell.length_c   1.000
_cell.angle_alpha   90.00
_cell.angle_beta   90.00
_cell.angle_gamma   90.00
#
_symmetry.space_group_name_H-M   'P 1'
#
loop_
_entity.id
_entity.type
_entity.pdbx_description
1 polymer ?
#
loop_
_entity_poly.entity_id
_entity_poly.type
_entity_poly.pdbx_seq_one_letter_code
_entity_poly.pdbx_strand_id
1 'polypeptide(L)' 'MAYNGVDWKQAPKLARWWALDADGKAHWYCEPDVAASADFWIAAELAAPDFDYEGSWRESLVERPVRPLRSA' A
#
# COMPACT_ATOMS: atom_id res chain seq x y z
N MET A 1 -15.11 6.30 -3.78
CA MET A 1 -13.98 6.83 -4.58
C MET A 1 -12.70 6.55 -3.82
N ALA A 2 -11.62 6.17 -4.50
CA ALA A 2 -10.35 5.89 -3.81
C ALA A 2 -9.80 7.18 -3.17
N TYR A 3 -9.27 7.07 -1.95
CA TYR A 3 -8.65 8.19 -1.25
C TYR A 3 -7.33 8.58 -1.93
N ASN A 4 -7.18 9.86 -2.30
CA ASN A 4 -6.02 10.38 -3.02
C ASN A 4 -4.99 11.09 -2.13
N GLY A 5 -5.19 11.12 -0.81
CA GLY A 5 -4.27 11.79 0.13
C GLY A 5 -3.05 10.97 0.54
N VAL A 6 -2.96 9.71 0.10
CA VAL A 6 -1.80 8.84 0.39
C VAL A 6 -0.54 9.36 -0.31
N ASP A 7 0.48 9.75 0.46
CA ASP A 7 1.78 10.15 -0.08
C ASP A 7 2.66 8.93 -0.38
N TRP A 8 2.52 8.41 -1.60
CA TRP A 8 3.26 7.25 -2.10
C TRP A 8 4.78 7.47 -2.24
N LYS A 9 5.31 8.66 -1.94
CA LYS A 9 6.76 8.90 -1.83
C LYS A 9 7.35 8.32 -0.54
N GLN A 10 6.54 8.19 0.50
CA GLN A 10 6.93 7.60 1.79
C GLN A 10 6.79 6.07 1.78
N ALA A 11 6.10 5.53 0.79
CA ALA A 11 5.85 4.10 0.68
C ALA A 11 7.14 3.34 0.35
N PRO A 12 7.38 2.18 0.99
CA PRO A 12 8.51 1.32 0.64
C PRO A 12 8.42 0.86 -0.82
N LYS A 13 9.55 0.43 -1.39
CA LYS A 13 9.66 0.12 -2.82
C LYS A 13 8.58 -0.87 -3.30
N LEU A 14 8.34 -1.91 -2.52
CA LEU A 14 7.39 -2.98 -2.83
C LEU A 14 5.96 -2.67 -2.38
N ALA A 15 5.69 -1.55 -1.71
CA ALA A 15 4.33 -1.19 -1.30
C ALA A 15 3.43 -1.06 -2.54
N ARG A 16 2.34 -1.83 -2.52
CA ARG A 16 1.33 -1.87 -3.58
C ARG A 16 -0.02 -1.37 -3.09
N TRP A 17 -0.35 -1.61 -1.82
CA TRP A 17 -1.56 -1.09 -1.21
C TRP A 17 -1.27 -0.37 0.10
N TRP A 18 -2.18 0.53 0.45
CA TRP A 18 -2.27 1.19 1.74
C TRP A 18 -3.68 1.02 2.27
N ALA A 19 -3.84 0.71 3.55
CA ALA A 19 -5.15 0.66 4.22
C ALA A 19 -5.01 0.81 5.74
N LEU A 20 -6.10 1.21 6.38
CA LEU A 20 -6.27 1.12 7.84
C LEU A 20 -6.82 -0.25 8.23
N ASP A 21 -6.38 -0.75 9.38
CA ASP A 21 -7.01 -1.88 10.07
C ASP A 21 -8.18 -1.44 10.95
N ALA A 22 -8.83 -2.40 11.62
CA ALA A 22 -9.96 -2.14 12.50
C ALA A 22 -9.60 -1.33 13.75
N ASP A 23 -8.32 -1.27 14.12
CA ASP A 23 -7.80 -0.46 15.23
C ASP A 23 -7.43 0.96 14.79
N GLY A 24 -7.62 1.28 13.51
CA GLY A 24 -7.30 2.58 12.93
C GLY A 24 -5.81 2.79 12.61
N LYS A 25 -5.00 1.72 12.63
CA LYS A 25 -3.58 1.81 12.25
C LYS A 25 -3.45 1.61 10.76
N ALA A 26 -2.62 2.44 10.14
CA ALA A 26 -2.34 2.35 8.72
C ALA A 26 -1.14 1.46 8.42
N HIS A 27 -1.25 0.72 7.32
CA HIS A 27 -0.23 -0.22 6.88
C HIS A 27 0.00 -0.14 5.37
N TRP A 28 1.25 -0.31 4.96
CA TRP A 28 1.65 -0.66 3.61
C TRP A 28 1.60 -2.17 3.44
N TYR A 29 0.89 -2.63 2.42
CA TYR A 29 0.90 -4.02 1.98
C TYR A 29 1.78 -4.13 0.75
N CYS A 30 2.85 -4.90 0.87
CA CYS A 30 3.86 -5.04 -0.17
C CYS A 30 3.56 -6.19 -1.12
N GLU A 31 3.93 -6.02 -2.39
CA GLU A 31 4.12 -7.14 -3.29
C GLU A 31 5.19 -8.09 -2.72
N PRO A 32 5.02 -9.41 -2.93
CA PRO A 32 6.00 -10.39 -2.47
C PRO A 32 7.36 -10.15 -3.13
N ASP A 33 8.41 -10.14 -2.31
CA ASP A 33 9.78 -10.15 -2.82
C ASP A 33 10.17 -11.58 -3.18
N VAL A 34 10.21 -11.86 -4.47
CA VAL A 34 10.48 -13.19 -5.01
C VAL A 34 11.99 -13.40 -5.07
N ALA A 35 12.58 -13.74 -3.92
CA ALA A 35 13.93 -14.28 -3.94
C ALA A 35 13.91 -15.61 -4.71
N ALA A 36 14.77 -15.76 -5.71
CA ALA A 36 14.84 -16.96 -6.57
C ALA A 36 15.10 -18.27 -5.80
N SER A 37 15.42 -18.19 -4.50
CA SER A 37 15.72 -19.30 -3.60
C SER A 37 14.65 -19.57 -2.55
N ALA A 38 13.50 -18.89 -2.56
CA ALA A 38 12.44 -19.09 -1.56
C ALA A 38 11.23 -19.85 -2.16
N ASP A 39 10.88 -20.97 -1.55
CA ASP A 39 9.72 -21.80 -1.92
C ASP A 39 8.38 -21.24 -1.38
N PHE A 40 8.41 -20.07 -0.72
CA PHE A 40 7.24 -19.43 -0.11
C PHE A 40 7.27 -17.92 -0.36
N TRP A 41 6.08 -17.33 -0.39
CA TRP A 41 5.88 -15.92 -0.75
C TRP A 41 5.14 -15.25 0.40
N ILE A 42 5.71 -14.18 0.95
CA ILE A 42 5.08 -13.39 2.02
C ILE A 42 4.97 -11.94 1.54
N ALA A 43 3.74 -11.42 1.52
CA ALA A 43 3.51 -9.99 1.42
C ALA A 43 3.86 -9.36 2.78
N ALA A 44 4.85 -8.48 2.81
CA ALA A 44 5.17 -7.76 4.03
C ALA A 44 4.07 -6.73 4.36
N GLU A 45 3.64 -6.71 5.61
CA GLU A 45 2.84 -5.64 6.21
C GLU A 45 3.80 -4.73 6.98
N LEU A 46 3.83 -3.44 6.61
CA LEU A 46 4.72 -2.45 7.23
C LEU A 46 3.90 -1.27 7.72
N ALA A 47 4.22 -0.75 8.89
CA ALA A 47 3.54 0.43 9.42
C ALA A 47 3.61 1.63 8.46
N ALA A 48 2.49 2.34 8.32
CA ALA A 48 2.36 3.53 7.49
C ALA A 48 1.80 4.70 8.30
N PRO A 49 2.02 5.95 7.87
CA PRO A 49 1.21 7.07 8.30
C PRO A 49 -0.27 6.88 7.92
N ASP A 50 -1.18 7.39 8.74
CA ASP A 50 -2.63 7.37 8.49
C ASP A 50 -3.08 8.43 7.46
N PHE A 51 -2.21 9.40 7.16
CA PHE A 51 -2.47 10.50 6.23
C PHE A 51 -3.76 11.25 6.56
N ASP A 52 -4.07 11.39 7.85
CA ASP A 52 -5.30 12.05 8.33
C ASP A 52 -6.59 11.47 7.70
N TYR A 53 -6.61 10.17 7.39
CA TYR A 53 -7.79 9.53 6.80
C TYR A 53 -8.92 9.38 7.84
N GLU A 54 -10.01 10.11 7.62
CA GLU A 54 -11.18 10.12 8.53
C GLU A 54 -12.29 9.12 8.12
N GLY A 55 -12.07 8.32 7.07
CA GLY A 55 -13.07 7.39 6.54
C GLY A 55 -13.13 6.04 7.26
N SER A 56 -14.06 5.18 6.83
CA SER A 56 -14.16 3.81 7.34
C SER A 56 -12.94 3.00 6.93
N TRP A 57 -12.33 2.27 7.87
CA TRP A 57 -11.22 1.35 7.58
C TRP A 57 -11.56 0.35 6.46
N ARG A 58 -12.84 -0.06 6.35
CA ARG A 58 -13.34 -0.97 5.31
C ARG A 58 -13.29 -0.39 3.90
N GLU A 59 -13.20 0.92 3.80
CA GLU A 59 -13.18 1.69 2.55
C GLU A 59 -11.81 2.32 2.29
N SER A 60 -10.84 2.09 3.18
CA SER A 60 -9.52 2.73 3.16
C SER A 60 -8.52 2.11 2.18
N LEU A 61 -8.86 0.98 1.53
CA LEU A 61 -7.95 0.29 0.62
C LEU A 61 -7.66 1.16 -0.61
N VAL A 62 -6.42 1.66 -0.71
CA VAL A 62 -5.91 2.42 -1.84
C VAL A 62 -4.77 1.66 -2.50
N GLU A 63 -4.89 1.44 -3.80
CA GLU A 63 -3.82 0.86 -4.62
C GLU A 63 -2.86 1.95 -5.14
N ARG A 64 -1.57 1.64 -5.17
CA ARG A 64 -0.54 2.52 -5.68
C ARG A 64 -0.80 2.87 -7.14
N PRO A 65 -0.85 4.16 -7.52
CA PRO A 65 -1.02 4.55 -8.91
C PRO A 65 0.09 3.99 -9.78
N VAL A 66 -0.29 3.22 -10.81
CA VAL A 66 0.66 2.81 -11.85
C VAL A 66 0.93 4.04 -12.70
N ARG A 67 2.19 4.44 -12.84
CA ARG A 67 2.54 5.49 -13.80
C ARG A 67 2.18 4.97 -15.19
N PRO A 68 1.23 5.58 -15.93
CA PRO A 68 0.95 5.14 -17.28
C PRO A 68 2.23 5.30 -18.11
N LEU A 69 2.57 4.27 -18.88
CA LEU A 69 3.62 4.39 -19.89
C LEU A 69 3.20 5.55 -20.81
N ARG A 70 4.02 6.60 -20.86
CA ARG A 70 3.83 7.64 -21.88
C ARG A 70 4.05 6.96 -23.22
N SER A 71 3.00 6.87 -24.03
CA SER A 71 3.14 6.58 -25.45
C SER A 71 4.07 7.64 -26.04
N ALA A 72 5.17 7.19 -26.65
CA ALA A 72 6.12 8.03 -27.36
C ALA A 72 5.50 8.60 -28.64
#